data_AF-A0A9X1TXN7-F1
#
_entry.id   AF-A0A9X1TXN7-F1
#
_cell.length_a   1.000
_cell.length_b   1.000
_cell.length_c   1.000
_cell.angle_alpha   90.00
_cell.angle_beta   90.00
_cell.angle_gamma   90.00
#
_symmetry.space_group_name_H-M   'P 1'
#
loop_
_entity.id
_entity.type
_entity.pdbx_description
1 polymer ?
#
loop_
_entity_poly.entity_id
_entity_poly.type
_entity_poly.pdbx_seq_one_letter_code
_entity_poly.pdbx_strand_id
1 'polypeptide(L)'
;MDPIQGAPASAEEQQAIEGLLKGQYQVTTTREFAEYMLHHACQKVVDQNGGDAAFDRGEVPDLPVAQLPGFQGSGIQAVEDVRVDGDNASALVTSVSGNGQTHTSTMRFLRENGQWTFCN
;
A
#
# COMPACT_ATOMS: atom_id res chain seq x y z
N MET A 1 -0.63 -3.64 15.18
CA MET A 1 0.62 -2.87 15.08
C MET A 1 0.36 -1.51 15.67
N ASP A 2 1.23 -1.00 16.53
CA ASP A 2 1.07 0.34 17.09
C ASP A 2 1.67 1.40 16.16
N PRO A 3 1.12 2.63 16.14
CA PRO A 3 1.70 3.76 15.42
C PRO A 3 3.14 4.04 15.88
N ILE A 4 3.96 4.59 14.98
CA ILE A 4 5.29 5.03 15.36
C ILE A 4 5.21 6.26 16.28
N GLN A 5 6.24 6.43 17.11
CA GLN A 5 6.42 7.65 17.90
C GLN A 5 7.01 8.73 17.00
N GLY A 6 6.15 9.52 16.35
CA GLY A 6 6.55 10.57 15.40
C GLY A 6 5.70 11.83 15.51
N ALA A 7 6.09 12.86 14.78
CA ALA A 7 5.30 14.08 14.65
C ALA A 7 4.11 13.85 13.70
N PRO A 8 3.01 14.62 13.81
CA PRO A 8 1.98 14.64 12.77
C PRO A 8 2.60 14.94 11.39
N ALA A 9 2.17 14.20 10.37
CA ALA A 9 2.61 14.42 9.00
C ALA A 9 2.26 15.83 8.50
N SER A 10 3.10 16.38 7.63
CA SER A 10 2.72 17.55 6.84
C SER A 10 1.60 17.22 5.84
N ALA A 11 0.95 18.24 5.28
CA ALA A 11 -0.10 18.04 4.27
C ALA A 11 0.43 17.31 3.02
N GLU A 12 1.67 17.60 2.60
CA GLU A 12 2.32 16.93 1.48
C GLU A 12 2.55 15.45 1.77
N GLU A 13 3.03 15.12 2.96
CA GLU A 13 3.28 13.73 3.37
C GLU A 13 1.99 12.94 3.52
N GLN A 14 0.95 13.57 4.07
CA GLN A 14 -0.36 12.96 4.16
C GLN A 14 -0.92 12.64 2.76
N GLN A 15 -0.82 13.59 1.82
CA GLN A 15 -1.25 13.38 0.44
C GLN A 15 -0.43 12.28 -0.26
N ALA A 16 0.88 12.21 -0.02
CA ALA A 16 1.75 11.20 -0.62
C ALA A 16 1.41 9.79 -0.11
N ILE A 17 1.20 9.62 1.20
CA ILE A 17 0.80 8.32 1.79
C ILE A 17 -0.60 7.92 1.37
N GLU A 18 -1.54 8.86 1.30
CA GLU A 18 -2.89 8.61 0.81
C GLU A 18 -2.90 8.20 -0.67
N GLY A 19 -2.07 8.87 -1.49
CA GLY A 19 -1.89 8.54 -2.90
C GLY A 19 -1.32 7.14 -3.10
N LEU A 20 -0.31 6.76 -2.32
CA LEU A 20 0.25 5.42 -2.28
C LEU A 20 -0.83 4.37 -1.95
N LEU A 21 -1.59 4.59 -0.87
CA LEU A 21 -2.64 3.65 -0.44
C LEU A 21 -3.77 3.50 -1.44
N LYS A 22 -4.16 4.59 -2.12
CA LYS A 22 -5.24 4.58 -3.11
C LYS A 22 -4.79 4.05 -4.47
N GLY A 23 -3.53 4.26 -4.84
CA GLY A 23 -3.01 3.88 -6.16
C GLY A 23 -3.12 2.37 -6.44
N GLN A 24 -2.96 1.52 -5.42
CA GLN A 24 -3.10 0.06 -5.60
C GLN A 24 -4.51 -0.37 -6.05
N TYR A 25 -5.53 0.47 -5.85
CA TYR A 25 -6.92 0.19 -6.27
C TYR A 25 -7.28 0.84 -7.61
N GLN A 26 -6.37 1.61 -8.22
CA GLN A 26 -6.59 2.29 -9.51
C GLN A 26 -6.07 1.47 -10.70
N VAL A 27 -5.39 0.35 -10.43
CA VAL A 27 -4.92 -0.61 -11.44
C VAL A 27 -6.09 -1.34 -12.10
N THR A 28 -5.88 -1.81 -13.32
CA THR A 28 -6.91 -2.47 -14.14
C THR A 28 -6.71 -3.96 -14.29
N THR A 29 -5.47 -4.45 -14.14
CA THR A 29 -5.15 -5.88 -14.25
C THR A 29 -4.37 -6.43 -13.06
N THR A 30 -4.44 -7.74 -12.84
CA THR A 30 -3.67 -8.46 -11.82
C THR A 30 -2.16 -8.24 -11.97
N ARG A 31 -1.70 -8.10 -13.21
CA ARG A 31 -0.30 -7.78 -13.51
C ARG A 31 0.05 -6.38 -13.04
N GLU A 32 -0.76 -5.38 -13.38
CA GLU A 32 -0.56 -4.00 -12.92
C GLU A 32 -0.62 -3.89 -11.39
N PHE A 33 -1.51 -4.64 -10.73
CA PHE A 33 -1.55 -4.70 -9.27
C PHE A 33 -0.24 -5.25 -8.68
N ALA A 34 0.25 -6.37 -9.22
CA ALA A 34 1.51 -6.96 -8.77
C ALA A 34 2.71 -6.03 -9.02
N GLU A 35 2.76 -5.39 -10.18
CA GLU A 35 3.79 -4.39 -10.50
C GLU A 35 3.71 -3.17 -9.58
N TYR A 36 2.51 -2.69 -9.27
CA TYR A 36 2.30 -1.60 -8.33
C TYR A 36 2.85 -1.97 -6.95
N MET A 37 2.48 -3.14 -6.43
CA MET A 37 2.95 -3.59 -5.12
C MET A 37 4.47 -3.78 -5.09
N LEU A 38 5.08 -4.32 -6.15
CA LEU A 38 6.53 -4.48 -6.21
C LEU A 38 7.26 -3.14 -6.23
N HIS A 39 6.84 -2.21 -7.11
CA HIS A 39 7.50 -0.90 -7.24
C HIS A 39 7.28 0.02 -6.04
N HIS A 40 6.27 -0.25 -5.21
CA HIS A 40 5.92 0.57 -4.07
C HIS A 40 6.09 -0.15 -2.74
N ALA A 41 6.68 -1.36 -2.69
CA ALA A 41 7.09 -2.00 -1.45
C ALA A 41 8.52 -1.59 -1.10
N CYS A 42 8.85 -1.47 0.19
CA CYS A 42 10.24 -1.23 0.55
C CYS A 42 11.11 -2.44 0.25
N GLN A 43 12.40 -2.19 -0.02
CA GLN A 43 13.36 -3.24 -0.40
C GLN A 43 13.36 -4.41 0.61
N LYS A 44 13.27 -4.12 1.91
CA LYS A 44 13.19 -5.14 2.95
C LYS A 44 12.02 -6.11 2.75
N VAL A 45 10.84 -5.60 2.38
CA VAL A 45 9.66 -6.44 2.13
C VAL A 45 9.85 -7.25 0.85
N VAL A 46 10.40 -6.65 -0.20
CA VAL A 46 10.73 -7.35 -1.44
C VAL A 46 11.70 -8.50 -1.16
N ASP A 47 12.79 -8.26 -0.43
CA ASP A 47 13.79 -9.26 -0.07
C ASP A 47 13.20 -10.40 0.77
N GLN A 48 12.34 -10.08 1.75
CA GLN A 48 11.67 -11.06 2.60
C GLN A 48 10.73 -11.98 1.82
N ASN A 49 10.18 -11.52 0.70
CA ASN A 49 9.29 -12.30 -0.16
C ASN A 49 10.04 -13.03 -1.28
N GLY A 50 11.37 -13.08 -1.24
CA GLY A 50 12.20 -13.79 -2.22
C GLY A 50 12.82 -12.89 -3.30
N GLY A 51 12.79 -11.57 -3.11
CA GLY A 51 13.39 -10.58 -4.00
C GLY A 51 12.56 -10.33 -5.27
N ASP A 52 13.07 -9.51 -6.17
CA ASP A 52 12.42 -9.21 -7.46
C ASP A 52 12.11 -10.47 -8.29
N ALA A 53 12.92 -11.52 -8.13
CA ALA A 53 12.77 -12.79 -8.84
C ALA A 53 11.55 -13.61 -8.36
N ALA A 54 11.07 -13.39 -7.13
CA ALA A 54 9.85 -14.05 -6.65
C ALA A 54 8.57 -13.46 -7.25
N PHE A 55 8.67 -12.25 -7.81
CA PHE A 55 7.64 -11.63 -8.61
C PHE A 55 7.99 -11.76 -10.10
N ASP A 56 8.16 -12.99 -10.58
CA ASP A 56 8.28 -13.22 -12.01
C ASP A 56 6.97 -12.81 -12.68
N ARG A 57 7.01 -11.62 -13.31
CA ARG A 57 5.88 -11.05 -14.02
C ARG A 57 5.34 -12.01 -15.07
N GLY A 58 6.16 -12.88 -15.66
CA GLY A 58 5.72 -13.88 -16.62
C GLY A 58 4.68 -14.86 -16.08
N GLU A 59 4.66 -15.09 -14.76
CA GLU A 59 3.75 -16.05 -14.11
C GLU A 59 2.47 -15.41 -13.58
N VAL A 60 2.45 -14.08 -13.39
CA VAL A 60 1.23 -13.36 -13.01
C VAL A 60 0.30 -13.30 -14.21
N PRO A 61 -0.89 -13.93 -14.17
CA PRO A 61 -1.84 -13.85 -15.29
C PRO A 61 -2.30 -12.40 -15.46
N ASP A 62 -2.61 -11.98 -16.69
CA ASP A 62 -3.07 -10.61 -16.99
C ASP A 62 -4.60 -10.58 -17.09
N LEU A 63 -5.27 -10.63 -15.95
CA LEU A 63 -6.73 -10.69 -15.85
C LEU A 63 -7.26 -9.35 -15.33
N PRO A 64 -8.44 -8.90 -15.80
CA PRO A 64 -9.06 -7.70 -15.26
C PRO A 64 -9.36 -7.84 -13.76
N VAL A 65 -8.84 -6.93 -12.93
CA VAL A 65 -9.07 -6.99 -11.47
C VAL A 65 -10.55 -6.87 -11.10
N ALA A 66 -11.34 -6.22 -11.94
CA ALA A 66 -12.79 -6.12 -11.79
C ALA A 66 -13.51 -7.48 -11.80
N GLN A 67 -12.87 -8.54 -12.34
CA GLN A 67 -13.41 -9.90 -12.34
C GLN A 67 -12.97 -10.70 -11.12
N LEU A 68 -12.03 -10.20 -10.32
CA LEU A 68 -11.56 -10.89 -9.12
C LEU A 68 -12.58 -10.74 -7.99
N PRO A 69 -13.00 -11.85 -7.37
CA PRO A 69 -13.83 -11.81 -6.17
C PRO A 69 -13.16 -10.96 -5.08
N GLY A 70 -13.88 -9.96 -4.57
CA GLY A 70 -13.42 -9.12 -3.47
C GLY A 70 -12.65 -7.86 -3.87
N PHE A 71 -12.20 -7.71 -5.13
CA PHE A 71 -11.57 -6.48 -5.61
C PHE A 71 -12.62 -5.41 -5.97
N GLN A 72 -13.68 -5.80 -6.66
CA GLN A 72 -14.78 -4.88 -6.98
C GLN A 72 -15.43 -4.36 -5.70
N GLY A 73 -15.47 -3.02 -5.54
CA GLY A 73 -16.00 -2.37 -4.34
C GLY A 73 -15.02 -2.31 -3.17
N SER A 74 -13.79 -2.84 -3.32
CA SER A 74 -12.73 -2.63 -2.34
C SER A 74 -12.02 -1.29 -2.54
N GLY A 75 -11.40 -0.78 -1.48
CA GLY A 75 -10.64 0.46 -1.55
C GLY A 75 -10.29 1.04 -0.19
N ILE A 76 -9.65 2.20 -0.21
CA ILE A 76 -9.35 2.98 0.99
C ILE A 76 -10.49 3.95 1.26
N GLN A 77 -11.07 3.84 2.45
CA GLN A 77 -12.15 4.71 2.92
C GLN A 77 -11.60 5.92 3.69
N ALA A 78 -10.62 5.69 4.58
CA ALA A 78 -10.01 6.76 5.39
C ALA A 78 -8.53 6.49 5.66
N VAL A 79 -7.77 7.57 5.78
CA VAL A 79 -6.36 7.59 6.21
C VAL A 79 -6.25 8.66 7.30
N GLU A 80 -5.94 8.23 8.51
CA GLU A 80 -5.96 9.05 9.72
C GLU A 80 -4.67 8.83 10.53
N ASP A 81 -4.43 9.70 11.50
CA ASP A 81 -3.30 9.59 12.45
C ASP A 81 -1.95 9.32 11.77
N VAL A 82 -1.66 10.04 10.70
CA VAL A 82 -0.39 9.89 9.98
C VAL A 82 0.74 10.49 10.82
N ARG A 83 1.66 9.64 11.26
CA ARG A 83 2.84 10.00 12.05
C ARG A 83 4.10 9.78 11.22
N VAL A 84 5.03 10.72 11.28
CA VAL A 84 6.30 10.69 10.56
C VAL A 84 7.47 10.90 11.53
N ASP A 85 8.51 10.09 11.39
CA ASP A 85 9.80 10.22 12.06
C ASP A 85 10.93 9.96 11.06
N GLY A 86 11.47 11.04 10.50
CA GLY A 86 12.45 10.97 9.41
C GLY A 86 11.88 10.24 8.19
N ASP A 87 12.49 9.10 7.86
CA ASP A 87 12.07 8.25 6.74
C ASP A 87 11.05 7.18 7.14
N ASN A 88 10.60 7.13 8.40
CA ASN A 88 9.58 6.18 8.86
C ASN A 88 8.24 6.88 8.99
N ALA A 89 7.15 6.20 8.63
CA ALA A 89 5.81 6.67 8.91
C ALA A 89 4.86 5.55 9.33
N SER A 90 3.77 5.92 10.00
CA SER A 90 2.61 5.06 10.18
C SER A 90 1.32 5.82 9.97
N ALA A 91 0.27 5.14 9.55
CA ALA A 91 -1.08 5.71 9.45
C ALA A 91 -2.11 4.69 9.94
N LEU A 92 -3.22 5.19 10.51
CA LEU A 92 -4.41 4.43 10.74
C LEU A 92 -5.23 4.41 9.44
N VAL A 93 -5.35 3.24 8.83
CA VAL A 93 -5.99 3.07 7.52
C VAL A 93 -7.27 2.29 7.69
N THR A 94 -8.37 2.85 7.20
CA THR A 94 -9.64 2.14 7.07
C THR A 94 -9.85 1.76 5.60
N SER A 95 -9.82 0.47 5.31
CA SER A 95 -10.16 -0.09 4.01
C SER A 95 -11.56 -0.68 4.02
N VAL A 96 -12.21 -0.71 2.86
CA VAL A 96 -13.44 -1.46 2.61
C VAL A 96 -13.10 -2.64 1.69
N SER A 97 -13.63 -3.82 1.96
CA SER A 97 -13.57 -4.99 1.07
C SER A 97 -14.76 -5.00 0.11
N GLY A 98 -14.68 -5.76 -0.98
CA GLY A 98 -15.74 -5.82 -2.00
C GLY A 98 -17.13 -6.25 -1.50
N ASN A 99 -17.23 -6.88 -0.33
CA ASN A 99 -18.50 -7.21 0.32
C ASN A 99 -19.01 -6.11 1.28
N GLY A 100 -18.37 -4.94 1.30
CA GLY A 100 -18.74 -3.79 2.11
C GLY A 100 -18.26 -3.83 3.57
N GLN A 101 -17.49 -4.84 3.98
CA GLN A 101 -16.91 -4.86 5.32
C GLN A 101 -15.77 -3.84 5.42
N THR A 102 -15.75 -3.07 6.49
CA THR A 102 -14.65 -2.16 6.79
C THR A 102 -13.65 -2.82 7.72
N HIS A 103 -12.37 -2.55 7.47
CA HIS A 103 -11.27 -2.98 8.31
C HIS A 103 -10.36 -1.79 8.57
N THR A 104 -10.12 -1.52 9.85
CA THR A 104 -9.22 -0.45 10.30
C THR A 104 -7.96 -1.08 10.90
N SER A 105 -6.80 -0.69 10.38
CA SER A 105 -5.51 -1.17 10.87
C SER A 105 -4.43 -0.11 10.74
N THR A 106 -3.44 -0.15 11.64
CA THR A 106 -2.24 0.68 11.49
C THR A 106 -1.32 0.05 10.46
N MET A 107 -0.88 0.84 9.48
CA MET A 107 0.10 0.48 8.47
C MET A 107 1.40 1.25 8.68
N ARG A 108 2.52 0.69 8.22
CA ARG A 108 3.84 1.34 8.25
C ARG A 108 4.34 1.62 6.85
N PHE A 109 5.14 2.67 6.75
CA PHE A 109 5.73 3.12 5.51
C PHE A 109 7.19 3.51 5.75
N LEU A 110 8.00 3.34 4.71
CA LEU A 110 9.38 3.80 4.68
C LEU A 110 9.58 4.68 3.46
N ARG A 111 10.32 5.77 3.62
CA ARG A 111 10.71 6.63 2.51
C ARG A 111 12.02 6.10 1.93
N GLU A 112 11.97 5.64 0.69
CA GLU A 112 13.14 5.18 -0.06
C GLU A 112 13.22 6.00 -1.35
N ASN A 113 14.41 6.52 -1.67
CA ASN A 113 14.64 7.36 -2.86
C ASN A 113 13.67 8.57 -2.98
N GLY A 114 13.22 9.11 -1.84
CA GLY A 114 12.29 10.24 -1.80
C GLY A 114 10.82 9.87 -1.99
N GLN A 115 10.47 8.59 -2.09
CA GLN A 115 9.09 8.12 -2.23
C GLN A 115 8.69 7.23 -1.04
N TRP A 116 7.44 7.36 -0.58
CA TRP A 116 6.91 6.45 0.43
C TRP A 116 6.60 5.09 -0.18
N THR A 117 6.90 4.04 0.57
CA THR A 117 6.70 2.64 0.19
C THR A 117 5.96 1.87 1.29
N PHE A 118 5.24 0.82 0.92
CA PHE A 118 4.59 -0.11 1.84
C PHE A 118 5.63 -0.92 2.60
N CYS A 119 5.58 -0.83 3.93
CA CYS A 119 6.43 -1.59 4.83
C CYS A 119 5.63 -2.24 5.97
N ASN A 120 6.32 -3.08 6.74
CA ASN A 120 5.78 -3.81 7.89
C ASN A 120 6.55 -3.46 9.17
#